data_AF-A0A258EZM2-F1
#
_entry.id   AF-A0A258EZM2-F1
#
_cell.length_a   1.000
_cell.length_b   1.000
_cell.length_c   1.000
_cell.angle_alpha   90.00
_cell.angle_beta   90.00
_cell.angle_gamma   90.00
#
_symmetry.space_group_name_H-M   'P 1'
#
loop_
_entity.id
_entity.type
_entity.pdbx_description
1 polymer ?
#
loop_
_entity_poly.entity_id
_entity_poly.type
_entity_poly.pdbx_seq_one_letter_code
_entity_poly.pdbx_strand_id
1 'polypeptide(L)'
;MALYRDGAISAEVLEVYRIASAHDARDPLEGLRDRGLPLPAHPGQEPLVKALYLAARDYLLTLDHPGAAEVRAGLPADPGSEQAVTARTTAVVDRWLGPALQAMGDSQRPLAQAIGAAAGQLEWAPYSGYPPDEIGPQFPAGHAAASIMGGAAPFAARDFDLGLFLIAPHVLYRDHNHAAPELYAPLTGPHGWRFAPGRPLILKPAHQPVWNPPHQ
;
A
#
# COMPACT_ATOMS: atom_id res chain seq x y z
N MET A 1 -27.01 12.70 -9.10
CA MET A 1 -26.29 11.51 -9.63
C MET A 1 -24.89 11.94 -10.03
N ALA A 2 -23.89 11.69 -9.18
CA ALA A 2 -22.49 12.03 -9.43
C ALA A 2 -22.00 11.43 -10.76
N LEU A 3 -22.35 10.17 -11.02
CA LEU A 3 -22.09 9.46 -12.28
C LEU A 3 -22.50 10.23 -13.55
N TYR A 4 -23.61 10.99 -13.52
CA TYR A 4 -24.01 11.82 -14.67
C TYR A 4 -23.17 13.09 -14.78
N ARG A 5 -22.85 13.72 -13.65
CA ARG A 5 -21.97 14.90 -13.61
C ARG A 5 -20.55 14.55 -14.07
N ASP A 6 -20.12 13.32 -13.80
CA ASP A 6 -18.80 12.80 -14.10
C ASP A 6 -18.73 12.17 -15.51
N GLY A 7 -19.82 12.24 -16.29
CA GLY A 7 -19.89 11.72 -17.67
C GLY A 7 -19.91 10.19 -17.79
N ALA A 8 -20.03 9.47 -16.67
CA ALA A 8 -20.02 8.00 -16.62
C ALA A 8 -21.33 7.35 -17.10
N ILE A 9 -22.44 8.10 -17.17
CA ILE A 9 -23.73 7.63 -17.68
C ILE A 9 -24.39 8.69 -18.57
N SER A 10 -25.17 8.27 -19.58
CA SER A 10 -25.92 9.18 -20.45
C SER A 10 -27.13 9.80 -19.74
N ALA A 11 -27.72 10.84 -20.35
CA ALA A 11 -28.97 11.40 -19.87
C ALA A 11 -30.12 10.38 -19.92
N GLU A 12 -30.14 9.47 -20.91
CA GLU A 12 -31.18 8.43 -20.97
C GLU A 12 -31.02 7.39 -19.85
N VAL A 13 -29.78 6.99 -19.53
CA VAL A 13 -29.49 6.09 -18.40
C VAL A 13 -29.91 6.74 -17.08
N LEU A 14 -29.57 8.02 -16.87
CA LEU A 14 -29.99 8.78 -15.70
C LEU A 14 -31.51 8.81 -15.55
N GLU A 15 -32.23 8.96 -16.65
CA GLU A 15 -33.69 9.05 -16.64
C GLU A 15 -34.36 7.73 -16.22
N VAL A 16 -33.80 6.58 -16.62
CA VAL A 16 -34.27 5.28 -16.13
C VAL A 16 -34.12 5.18 -14.61
N TYR A 17 -33.00 5.62 -14.05
CA TYR A 17 -32.80 5.67 -12.60
C TYR A 17 -33.80 6.59 -11.90
N ARG A 18 -34.14 7.75 -12.49
CA ARG A 18 -35.16 8.65 -11.92
C ARG A 18 -36.55 8.00 -11.91
N ILE A 19 -36.95 7.38 -13.02
CA ILE A 19 -38.25 6.69 -13.12
C ILE A 19 -38.33 5.54 -12.12
N ALA A 20 -37.26 4.74 -11.98
CA ALA A 20 -37.21 3.64 -11.03
C ALA A 20 -37.25 4.13 -9.57
N SER A 21 -36.61 5.27 -9.27
CA SER A 21 -36.57 5.83 -7.91
C SER A 21 -37.92 6.21 -7.32
N ALA A 22 -38.96 6.36 -8.15
CA ALA A 22 -40.33 6.60 -7.70
C ALA A 22 -41.08 5.34 -7.25
N HIS A 23 -40.48 4.14 -7.40
CA HIS A 23 -41.13 2.87 -7.14
C HIS A 23 -40.15 1.84 -6.55
N ASP A 24 -40.25 1.56 -5.26
CA ASP A 24 -39.33 0.68 -4.53
C ASP A 24 -39.17 -0.74 -5.11
N ALA A 25 -40.17 -1.23 -5.85
CA ALA A 25 -40.17 -2.56 -6.46
C ALA A 25 -39.58 -2.60 -7.88
N ARG A 26 -39.18 -1.47 -8.47
CA ARG A 26 -38.63 -1.43 -9.84
C ARG A 26 -37.11 -1.49 -9.81
N ASP A 27 -36.56 -2.55 -10.41
CA ASP A 27 -35.12 -2.62 -10.66
C ASP A 27 -34.76 -1.70 -11.85
N PRO A 28 -33.98 -0.62 -11.64
CA PRO A 28 -33.52 0.23 -12.74
C PRO A 28 -32.70 -0.55 -13.78
N LEU A 29 -32.02 -1.65 -13.40
CA LEU A 29 -31.25 -2.46 -14.34
C LEU A 29 -32.14 -3.21 -15.33
N GLU A 30 -33.33 -3.64 -14.91
CA GLU A 30 -34.33 -4.22 -15.81
C GLU A 30 -34.81 -3.15 -16.82
N GLY A 31 -35.13 -1.95 -16.35
CA GLY A 31 -35.52 -0.84 -17.20
C GLY A 31 -34.43 -0.38 -18.19
N LEU A 32 -33.15 -0.54 -17.85
CA LEU A 32 -32.03 -0.30 -18.77
C LEU A 32 -31.94 -1.39 -19.84
N ARG A 33 -32.10 -2.66 -19.46
CA ARG A 33 -32.09 -3.82 -20.39
C ARG A 33 -33.22 -3.72 -21.39
N ASP A 34 -34.45 -3.42 -20.94
CA ASP A 34 -35.62 -3.29 -21.81
C ASP A 34 -35.47 -2.20 -22.87
N ARG A 35 -34.69 -1.15 -22.56
CA ARG A 35 -34.44 -0.02 -23.45
C ARG A 35 -33.16 -0.17 -24.28
N GLY A 36 -32.45 -1.29 -24.15
CA GLY A 36 -31.16 -1.50 -24.82
C GLY A 36 -30.10 -0.48 -24.41
N LEU A 37 -30.23 0.13 -23.23
CA LEU A 37 -29.30 1.13 -22.73
C LEU A 37 -28.11 0.44 -22.05
N PRO A 38 -26.90 1.04 -22.12
CA PRO A 38 -25.75 0.48 -21.45
C PRO A 38 -26.02 0.44 -19.95
N LEU A 39 -25.80 -0.74 -19.37
CA LEU A 39 -25.76 -0.87 -17.91
C LEU A 39 -24.57 -0.01 -17.43
N PRO A 40 -24.74 0.85 -16.42
CA PRO A 40 -23.59 1.51 -15.85
C PRO A 40 -22.59 0.44 -15.45
N ALA A 41 -21.31 0.71 -15.69
CA ALA A 41 -20.29 -0.05 -15.02
C ALA A 41 -20.69 -0.07 -13.54
N HIS A 42 -20.81 -1.27 -12.95
CA HIS A 42 -20.75 -1.36 -11.49
C HIS A 42 -19.58 -0.45 -11.10
N PRO A 43 -19.72 0.46 -10.11
CA PRO A 43 -18.56 1.20 -9.63
C PRO A 43 -17.51 0.12 -9.40
N GLY A 44 -16.48 0.12 -10.27
CA GLY A 44 -15.53 -0.97 -10.29
C GLY A 44 -15.07 -1.10 -8.85
N GLN A 45 -15.03 -2.31 -8.30
CA GLN A 45 -14.32 -2.49 -7.03
C GLN A 45 -13.00 -1.75 -7.18
N GLU A 46 -12.74 -0.82 -6.27
CA GLU A 46 -11.52 -0.02 -6.34
C GLU A 46 -10.35 -0.98 -6.56
N PRO A 47 -9.46 -0.71 -7.54
CA PRO A 47 -8.33 -1.60 -7.79
C PRO A 47 -7.61 -1.91 -6.48
N LEU A 48 -7.27 -3.18 -6.24
CA LEU A 48 -6.77 -3.62 -4.94
C LEU A 48 -5.52 -2.84 -4.51
N VAL A 49 -4.64 -2.53 -5.48
CA VAL A 49 -3.44 -1.73 -5.25
C VAL A 49 -3.76 -0.28 -4.93
N LYS A 50 -4.79 0.32 -5.55
CA LYS A 50 -5.30 1.65 -5.18
C LYS A 50 -5.87 1.67 -3.76
N ALA A 51 -6.67 0.66 -3.39
CA ALA A 51 -7.20 0.54 -2.03
C ALA A 51 -6.06 0.38 -1.00
N LEU A 52 -5.01 -0.38 -1.31
CA LEU A 52 -3.79 -0.47 -0.51
C LEU A 52 -3.09 0.88 -0.37
N TYR A 53 -2.89 1.61 -1.47
CA TYR A 53 -2.29 2.94 -1.42
C TYR A 53 -3.07 3.87 -0.49
N LEU A 54 -4.39 3.93 -0.62
CA LEU A 54 -5.23 4.81 0.21
C LEU A 54 -5.17 4.42 1.68
N ALA A 55 -5.27 3.13 2.01
CA ALA A 55 -5.16 2.66 3.38
C ALA A 55 -3.77 2.94 3.99
N ALA A 56 -2.70 2.75 3.21
CA ALA A 56 -1.34 3.05 3.65
C ALA A 56 -1.14 4.55 3.87
N ARG A 57 -1.64 5.38 2.93
CA ARG A 57 -1.63 6.84 3.05
C ARG A 57 -2.36 7.30 4.31
N ASP A 58 -3.59 6.85 4.52
CA ASP A 58 -4.38 7.27 5.67
C ASP A 58 -3.68 6.89 6.98
N TYR A 59 -3.13 5.68 7.07
CA TYR A 59 -2.31 5.27 8.21
C TYR A 59 -1.07 6.16 8.41
N LEU A 60 -0.25 6.36 7.37
CA LEU A 60 0.98 7.14 7.45
C LEU A 60 0.71 8.60 7.88
N LEU A 61 -0.38 9.20 7.42
CA LEU A 61 -0.76 10.56 7.77
C LEU A 61 -1.21 10.73 9.23
N THR A 62 -1.44 9.63 9.96
CA THR A 62 -1.73 9.65 11.41
C THR A 62 -0.47 9.71 12.28
N LEU A 63 0.70 9.41 11.72
CA LEU A 63 1.94 9.28 12.47
C LEU A 63 2.56 10.64 12.77
N ASP A 64 3.06 10.81 13.99
CA ASP A 64 3.84 11.98 14.40
C ASP A 64 5.34 11.68 14.31
N HIS A 65 6.06 12.42 13.47
CA HIS A 65 7.49 12.26 13.24
C HIS A 65 8.08 13.53 12.60
N PRO A 66 9.42 13.76 12.71
CA PRO A 66 10.05 14.98 12.19
C PRO A 66 9.85 15.22 10.69
N GLY A 67 9.73 14.14 9.90
CA GLY A 67 9.52 14.20 8.45
C GLY A 67 8.06 14.30 7.98
N ALA A 68 7.09 14.56 8.87
CA ALA A 68 5.66 14.45 8.54
C ALA A 68 5.22 15.36 7.38
N ALA A 69 5.81 16.55 7.27
CA ALA A 69 5.50 17.48 6.17
C ALA A 69 5.97 16.94 4.81
N GLU A 70 7.16 16.33 4.77
CA GLU A 70 7.76 15.75 3.55
C GLU A 70 6.99 14.50 3.11
N VAL A 71 6.69 13.59 4.04
CA VAL A 71 5.87 12.41 3.75
C VAL A 71 4.48 12.81 3.27
N ARG A 72 3.85 13.82 3.86
CA ARG A 72 2.55 14.32 3.40
C ARG A 72 2.61 14.90 1.98
N ALA A 73 3.70 15.58 1.63
CA ALA A 73 3.89 16.13 0.29
C ALA A 73 4.04 15.02 -0.78
N GLY A 74 4.66 13.90 -0.41
CA GLY A 74 4.82 12.71 -1.27
C GLY A 74 3.59 11.82 -1.40
N LEU A 75 2.53 12.06 -0.63
CA LEU A 75 1.31 11.22 -0.59
C LEU A 75 0.07 11.97 -1.11
N PRO A 76 -0.03 12.22 -2.43
CA PRO A 76 -1.20 12.89 -3.01
C PRO A 76 -2.49 12.11 -2.73
N ALA A 77 -3.63 12.82 -2.65
CA ALA A 77 -4.92 12.15 -2.44
C ALA A 77 -5.29 11.21 -3.60
N ASP A 78 -4.88 11.57 -4.83
CA ASP A 78 -4.98 10.72 -6.01
C ASP A 78 -3.57 10.30 -6.44
N PRO A 79 -3.23 8.99 -6.39
CA PRO A 79 -1.93 8.50 -6.84
C PRO A 79 -1.80 8.47 -8.37
N GLY A 80 -2.88 8.79 -9.10
CA GLY A 80 -2.91 8.76 -10.56
C GLY A 80 -3.28 7.38 -11.10
N SER A 81 -2.90 7.14 -12.36
CA SER A 81 -3.22 5.88 -13.05
C SER A 81 -2.30 4.75 -12.57
N GLU A 82 -2.91 3.60 -12.28
CA GLU A 82 -2.19 2.38 -11.95
C GLU A 82 -1.53 1.79 -13.20
N GLN A 83 -0.23 1.49 -13.08
CA GLN A 83 0.57 0.83 -14.09
C GLN A 83 0.65 -0.66 -13.78
N ALA A 84 0.63 -1.48 -14.83
CA ALA A 84 0.83 -2.91 -14.68
C ALA A 84 2.27 -3.22 -14.25
N VAL A 85 2.40 -4.04 -13.21
CA VAL A 85 3.68 -4.61 -12.75
C VAL A 85 3.66 -6.13 -12.92
N THR A 86 4.83 -6.76 -12.91
CA THR A 86 4.91 -8.22 -12.98
C THR A 86 4.69 -8.80 -11.60
N ALA A 87 3.44 -9.17 -11.30
CA ALA A 87 3.10 -9.78 -10.02
C ALA A 87 4.00 -11.00 -9.73
N ARG A 88 4.64 -10.99 -8.56
CA ARG A 88 5.60 -12.01 -8.12
C ARG A 88 5.55 -12.13 -6.61
N THR A 89 5.63 -13.36 -6.10
CA THR A 89 5.84 -13.64 -4.67
C THR A 89 7.26 -14.15 -4.41
N THR A 90 7.63 -14.25 -3.12
CA THR A 90 8.86 -14.88 -2.64
C THR A 90 8.55 -15.85 -1.51
N ALA A 91 9.47 -16.78 -1.22
CA ALA A 91 9.32 -17.70 -0.09
C ALA A 91 9.17 -16.97 1.26
N VAL A 92 9.72 -15.76 1.39
CA VAL A 92 9.56 -14.91 2.59
C VAL A 92 8.11 -14.46 2.71
N VAL A 93 7.53 -13.96 1.62
CA VAL A 93 6.14 -13.49 1.58
C VAL A 93 5.18 -14.63 1.85
N ASP A 94 5.33 -15.74 1.13
CA ASP A 94 4.47 -16.92 1.27
C ASP A 94 4.45 -17.46 2.71
N ARG A 95 5.59 -17.38 3.41
CA ARG A 95 5.73 -17.88 4.77
C ARG A 95 5.29 -16.88 5.83
N TRP A 96 5.60 -15.60 5.67
CA TRP A 96 5.57 -14.63 6.77
C TRP A 96 4.53 -13.54 6.64
N LEU A 97 3.97 -13.29 5.44
CA LEU A 97 2.95 -12.25 5.28
C LEU A 97 1.69 -12.56 6.11
N GLY A 98 1.18 -13.79 6.03
CA GLY A 98 0.00 -14.22 6.80
C GLY A 98 0.17 -13.99 8.32
N PRO A 99 1.22 -14.53 8.96
CA PRO A 99 1.52 -14.26 10.37
C PRO A 99 1.70 -12.77 10.70
N ALA A 100 2.34 -11.99 9.83
CA ALA A 100 2.50 -10.55 10.04
C ALA A 100 1.15 -9.82 10.05
N LEU A 101 0.26 -10.13 9.10
CA LEU A 101 -1.10 -9.57 9.05
C LEU A 101 -1.93 -9.96 10.28
N GLN A 102 -1.78 -11.18 10.78
CA GLN A 102 -2.43 -11.60 12.03
C GLN A 102 -1.87 -10.85 13.24
N ALA A 103 -0.57 -10.58 13.28
CA ALA A 103 0.08 -9.84 14.36
C ALA A 103 -0.33 -8.35 14.41
N MET A 104 -0.69 -7.75 13.27
CA MET A 104 -1.33 -6.43 13.24
C MET A 104 -2.67 -6.45 13.98
N GLY A 105 -3.37 -7.60 13.98
CA GLY A 105 -4.65 -7.77 14.67
C GLY A 105 -5.67 -6.69 14.30
N ASP A 106 -6.33 -6.14 15.31
CA ASP A 106 -7.37 -5.12 15.12
C ASP A 106 -6.84 -3.68 15.09
N SER A 107 -5.56 -3.44 15.40
CA SER A 107 -5.02 -2.07 15.52
C SER A 107 -5.06 -1.30 14.21
N GLN A 108 -4.89 -1.99 13.08
CA GLN A 108 -4.88 -1.43 11.73
C GLN A 108 -5.60 -2.38 10.75
N ARG A 109 -6.79 -2.86 11.13
CA ARG A 109 -7.58 -3.82 10.33
C ARG A 109 -7.78 -3.39 8.86
N PRO A 110 -8.13 -2.13 8.53
CA PRO A 110 -8.30 -1.72 7.14
C PRO A 110 -7.02 -1.87 6.31
N LEU A 111 -5.88 -1.45 6.87
CA LEU A 111 -4.58 -1.59 6.21
C LEU A 111 -4.16 -3.05 6.07
N ALA A 112 -4.35 -3.88 7.10
CA ALA A 112 -4.05 -5.31 7.03
C ALA A 112 -4.86 -6.02 5.93
N GLN A 113 -6.15 -5.70 5.81
CA GLN A 113 -7.01 -6.25 4.76
C GLN A 113 -6.57 -5.79 3.36
N ALA A 114 -6.23 -4.51 3.21
CA ALA A 114 -5.78 -3.97 1.94
C ALA A 114 -4.44 -4.58 1.50
N ILE A 115 -3.49 -4.76 2.42
CA ILE A 115 -2.23 -5.47 2.17
C ILE A 115 -2.50 -6.90 1.72
N GLY A 116 -3.32 -7.65 2.48
CA GLY A 116 -3.63 -9.04 2.17
C GLY A 116 -4.30 -9.22 0.81
N ALA A 117 -5.20 -8.31 0.44
CA ALA A 117 -5.91 -8.34 -0.84
C ALA A 117 -4.99 -7.98 -2.03
N ALA A 118 -4.12 -6.98 -1.86
CA ALA A 118 -3.25 -6.49 -2.94
C ALA A 118 -1.95 -7.29 -3.09
N ALA A 119 -1.53 -8.07 -2.08
CA ALA A 119 -0.22 -8.73 -2.06
C ALA A 119 0.08 -9.57 -3.30
N GLY A 120 -0.92 -10.26 -3.86
CA GLY A 120 -0.78 -11.08 -5.06
C GLY A 120 -0.68 -10.30 -6.38
N GLN A 121 -0.85 -8.97 -6.35
CA GLN A 121 -0.72 -8.07 -7.51
C GLN A 121 0.58 -7.27 -7.49
N LEU A 122 1.36 -7.37 -6.41
CA LEU A 122 2.63 -6.67 -6.27
C LEU A 122 3.80 -7.49 -6.79
N GLU A 123 4.87 -6.80 -7.18
CA GLU A 123 6.16 -7.40 -7.49
C GLU A 123 7.02 -7.48 -6.23
N TRP A 124 6.99 -8.61 -5.53
CA TRP A 124 7.83 -8.83 -4.36
C TRP A 124 9.23 -9.30 -4.77
N ALA A 125 10.26 -8.64 -4.23
CA ALA A 125 11.65 -8.99 -4.48
C ALA A 125 12.51 -8.81 -3.22
N PRO A 126 13.58 -9.60 -3.06
CA PRO A 126 14.60 -9.29 -2.07
C PRO A 126 15.35 -8.02 -2.49
N TYR A 127 15.63 -7.14 -1.53
CA TYR A 127 16.55 -6.03 -1.78
C TYR A 127 17.96 -6.59 -2.04
N SER A 128 18.54 -6.18 -3.17
CA SER A 128 19.84 -6.66 -3.66
C SER A 128 20.86 -5.55 -3.86
N GLY A 129 20.58 -4.34 -3.37
CA GLY A 129 21.46 -3.18 -3.53
C GLY A 129 22.73 -3.21 -2.67
N TYR A 130 22.83 -4.11 -1.68
CA TYR A 130 24.02 -4.24 -0.84
C TYR A 130 24.89 -5.45 -1.24
N PRO A 131 26.22 -5.33 -1.13
CA PRO A 131 27.13 -6.45 -1.35
C PRO A 131 26.82 -7.63 -0.39
N PRO A 132 26.62 -8.86 -0.90
CA PRO A 132 26.24 -10.01 -0.07
C PRO A 132 27.22 -10.33 1.08
N ASP A 133 28.50 -10.03 0.91
CA ASP A 133 29.56 -10.17 1.90
C ASP A 133 29.44 -9.16 3.05
N GLU A 134 28.83 -7.99 2.80
CA GLU A 134 28.56 -6.99 3.84
C GLU A 134 27.32 -7.33 4.64
N ILE A 135 26.21 -7.73 3.98
CA ILE A 135 24.92 -8.00 4.64
C ILE A 135 24.81 -9.41 5.22
N GLY A 136 25.60 -10.36 4.71
CA GLY A 136 25.53 -11.76 5.06
C GLY A 136 24.33 -12.50 4.43
N PRO A 137 24.32 -13.84 4.46
CA PRO A 137 23.38 -14.63 3.67
C PRO A 137 21.94 -14.64 4.22
N GLN A 138 21.74 -14.27 5.49
CA GLN A 138 20.43 -14.37 6.14
C GLN A 138 19.47 -13.27 5.69
N PHE A 139 19.95 -12.06 5.43
CA PHE A 139 19.08 -10.94 5.06
C PHE A 139 18.42 -11.16 3.69
N PRO A 140 19.15 -11.47 2.60
CA PRO A 140 18.52 -11.72 1.29
C PRO A 140 17.50 -12.87 1.30
N ALA A 141 17.70 -13.88 2.16
CA ALA A 141 16.81 -15.03 2.29
C ALA A 141 15.64 -14.79 3.26
N GLY A 142 15.69 -13.72 4.05
CA GLY A 142 14.75 -13.41 5.12
C GLY A 142 14.04 -12.06 4.95
N HIS A 143 14.17 -11.43 3.78
CA HIS A 143 13.59 -10.13 3.48
C HIS A 143 12.91 -10.15 2.10
N ALA A 144 11.78 -9.43 1.99
CA ALA A 144 11.16 -9.08 0.72
C ALA A 144 10.52 -7.68 0.79
N ALA A 145 10.62 -6.93 -0.29
CA ALA A 145 10.00 -5.63 -0.46
C ALA A 145 9.12 -5.60 -1.70
N ALA A 146 8.11 -4.73 -1.70
CA ALA A 146 7.26 -4.45 -2.84
C ALA A 146 6.93 -2.96 -2.91
N SER A 147 7.15 -2.34 -4.06
CA SER A 147 6.83 -0.93 -4.29
C SER A 147 5.34 -0.73 -4.60
N ILE A 148 4.76 0.34 -4.06
CA ILE A 148 3.39 0.80 -4.31
C ILE A 148 3.42 2.09 -5.15
N MET A 149 4.32 3.02 -4.79
CA MET A 149 4.55 4.27 -5.52
C MET A 149 6.06 4.50 -5.69
N GLY A 150 6.47 5.01 -6.85
CA GLY A 150 7.88 5.21 -7.19
C GLY A 150 8.17 5.08 -8.69
N GLY A 151 9.44 4.91 -9.06
CA GLY A 151 9.87 4.87 -10.47
C GLY A 151 9.37 3.65 -11.27
N ALA A 152 9.37 2.45 -10.65
CA ALA A 152 8.95 1.19 -11.26
C ALA A 152 7.78 0.53 -10.49
N ALA A 153 6.98 1.35 -9.81
CA ALA A 153 5.86 0.91 -8.98
C ALA A 153 4.52 1.03 -9.73
N PRO A 154 3.44 0.43 -9.20
CA PRO A 154 2.09 0.61 -9.75
C PRO A 154 1.70 2.09 -9.91
N PHE A 155 2.05 2.96 -8.97
CA PHE A 155 1.86 4.41 -9.11
C PHE A 155 3.17 5.13 -9.37
N ALA A 156 3.25 5.91 -10.46
CA ALA A 156 4.47 6.64 -10.79
C ALA A 156 4.71 7.81 -9.81
N ALA A 157 5.93 7.89 -9.30
CA ALA A 157 6.46 9.07 -8.63
C ALA A 157 7.95 9.24 -8.97
N ARG A 158 8.40 10.49 -9.08
CA ARG A 158 9.80 10.81 -9.41
C ARG A 158 10.67 11.03 -8.17
N ASP A 159 10.10 11.66 -7.15
CA ASP A 159 10.84 12.17 -5.99
C ASP A 159 10.29 11.57 -4.68
N PHE A 160 9.62 10.42 -4.76
CA PHE A 160 9.05 9.73 -3.60
C PHE A 160 8.88 8.24 -3.87
N ASP A 161 9.28 7.41 -2.91
CA ASP A 161 9.05 5.96 -2.94
C ASP A 161 8.18 5.55 -1.74
N LEU A 162 7.20 4.70 -2.00
CA LEU A 162 6.37 4.06 -0.98
C LEU A 162 6.31 2.56 -1.27
N GLY A 163 6.47 1.73 -0.25
CA GLY A 163 6.36 0.29 -0.40
C GLY A 163 6.10 -0.43 0.91
N LEU A 164 5.99 -1.75 0.79
CA LEU A 164 5.96 -2.69 1.90
C LEU A 164 7.34 -3.32 2.07
N PHE A 165 7.73 -3.50 3.32
CA PHE A 165 9.01 -4.10 3.69
C PHE A 165 8.76 -5.20 4.72
N LEU A 166 9.01 -6.45 4.34
CA LEU A 166 8.76 -7.63 5.17
C LEU A 166 10.09 -8.29 5.55
N ILE A 167 10.33 -8.40 6.85
CA ILE A 167 11.49 -9.08 7.41
C ILE A 167 11.03 -10.27 8.27
N ALA A 168 11.61 -11.44 8.03
CA ALA A 168 11.37 -12.64 8.82
C ALA A 168 11.93 -12.50 10.25
N PRO A 169 11.39 -13.24 11.24
CA PRO A 169 11.92 -13.23 12.59
C PRO A 169 13.41 -13.59 12.65
N HIS A 170 14.13 -12.97 13.58
CA HIS A 170 15.56 -13.22 13.85
C HIS A 170 16.51 -12.93 12.68
N VAL A 171 16.11 -12.06 11.75
CA VAL A 171 16.97 -11.55 10.68
C VAL A 171 17.57 -10.21 11.10
N LEU A 172 18.90 -10.08 10.98
CA LEU A 172 19.60 -8.82 11.19
C LEU A 172 19.70 -8.06 9.86
N TYR A 173 19.01 -6.93 9.76
CA TYR A 173 19.30 -5.93 8.75
C TYR A 173 20.42 -5.03 9.28
N ARG A 174 21.58 -5.05 8.62
CA ARG A 174 22.78 -4.38 9.11
C ARG A 174 22.69 -2.86 8.98
N ASP A 175 23.60 -2.17 9.68
CA ASP A 175 23.69 -0.71 9.61
C ASP A 175 23.98 -0.28 8.17
N HIS A 176 23.18 0.64 7.66
CA HIS A 176 23.30 1.23 6.33
C HIS A 176 22.72 2.65 6.40
N ASN A 177 23.02 3.46 5.38
CA ASN A 177 22.41 4.76 5.19
C ASN A 177 22.29 5.06 3.69
N HIS A 178 21.52 6.08 3.36
CA HIS A 178 21.40 6.59 2.01
C HIS A 178 21.03 8.08 2.01
N ALA A 179 21.13 8.72 0.84
CA ALA A 179 20.89 10.15 0.70
C ALA A 179 19.43 10.56 0.89
N ALA A 180 18.48 9.70 0.53
CA ALA A 180 17.07 9.97 0.76
C ALA A 180 16.74 9.90 2.26
N PRO A 181 15.96 10.84 2.82
CA PRO A 181 15.37 10.63 4.13
C PRO A 181 14.33 9.50 4.08
N GLU A 182 14.07 8.86 5.21
CA GLU A 182 13.21 7.67 5.26
C GLU A 182 12.30 7.66 6.48
N LEU A 183 11.05 7.26 6.25
CA LEU A 183 10.12 6.89 7.31
C LEU A 183 9.90 5.38 7.28
N TYR A 184 10.30 4.68 8.35
CA TYR A 184 9.70 3.39 8.66
C TYR A 184 8.49 3.58 9.56
N ALA A 185 7.38 2.95 9.17
CA ALA A 185 6.15 2.89 9.94
C ALA A 185 5.82 1.43 10.28
N PRO A 186 6.47 0.83 11.31
CA PRO A 186 6.36 -0.59 11.53
C PRO A 186 4.94 -1.01 11.89
N LEU A 187 4.42 -2.02 11.18
CA LEU A 187 3.06 -2.52 11.37
C LEU A 187 2.98 -3.64 12.42
N THR A 188 4.11 -4.25 12.74
CA THR A 188 4.26 -5.34 13.71
C THR A 188 5.36 -5.01 14.71
N GLY A 189 5.42 -5.70 15.84
CA GLY A 189 6.50 -5.53 16.81
C GLY A 189 6.49 -6.57 17.93
N PRO A 190 7.46 -6.49 18.87
CA PRO A 190 8.52 -5.49 18.92
C PRO A 190 9.65 -5.76 17.91
N HIS A 191 10.41 -4.72 17.58
CA HIS A 191 11.59 -4.79 16.70
C HIS A 191 12.72 -3.90 17.24
N GLY A 192 13.97 -4.33 17.03
CA GLY A 192 15.16 -3.63 17.50
C GLY A 192 15.72 -2.67 16.44
N TRP A 193 16.08 -1.47 16.88
CA TRP A 193 16.66 -0.41 16.04
C TRP A 193 18.01 0.04 16.57
N ARG A 194 18.93 0.40 15.68
CA ARG A 194 20.24 0.94 16.07
C ARG A 194 20.53 2.19 15.25
N PHE A 195 20.92 3.27 15.93
CA PHE A 195 21.18 4.58 15.35
C PHE A 195 22.63 4.99 15.55
N ALA A 196 23.54 4.10 15.14
CA ALA A 196 24.99 4.27 14.95
C ALA A 196 25.71 2.93 15.20
N PRO A 197 26.83 2.66 14.49
CA PRO A 197 27.62 1.46 14.71
C PRO A 197 28.01 1.27 16.18
N GLY A 198 27.89 0.03 16.67
CA GLY A 198 28.28 -0.34 18.04
C GLY A 198 27.35 0.12 19.17
N ARG A 199 26.25 0.82 18.87
CA ARG A 199 25.22 1.16 19.86
C ARG A 199 24.31 -0.05 20.16
N PRO A 200 23.71 -0.13 21.36
CA PRO A 200 22.73 -1.17 21.66
C PRO A 200 21.47 -1.01 20.79
N LEU A 201 20.77 -2.12 20.55
CA LEU A 201 19.45 -2.09 19.95
C LEU A 201 18.44 -1.46 20.91
N ILE A 202 17.60 -0.58 20.38
CA ILE A 202 16.45 0.02 21.04
C ILE A 202 15.21 -0.73 20.55
N LEU A 203 14.51 -1.40 21.47
CA LEU A 203 13.25 -2.04 21.13
C LEU A 203 12.16 -0.98 21.00
N LYS A 204 11.43 -1.04 19.90
CA LYS A 204 10.26 -0.20 19.63
C LYS A 204 9.04 -1.11 19.42
N PRO A 205 7.84 -0.73 19.91
CA PRO A 205 6.61 -1.45 19.62
C PRO A 205 6.15 -1.21 18.18
N ALA A 206 5.13 -1.95 17.75
CA ALA A 206 4.40 -1.64 16.52
C ALA A 206 3.87 -0.20 16.54
N HIS A 207 3.72 0.40 15.37
CA HIS A 207 3.18 1.74 15.14
C HIS A 207 3.99 2.90 15.74
N GLN A 208 5.17 2.64 16.31
CA GLN A 208 6.10 3.71 16.67
C GLN A 208 6.98 4.05 15.45
N PRO A 209 6.78 5.22 14.81
CA PRO A 209 7.52 5.56 13.60
C PRO A 209 9.02 5.74 13.89
N VAL A 210 9.82 5.48 12.87
CA VAL A 210 11.26 5.76 12.85
C VAL A 210 11.55 6.65 11.65
N TRP A 211 12.03 7.84 11.94
CA TRP A 211 12.49 8.79 10.92
C TRP A 211 14.01 8.77 10.87
N ASN A 212 14.56 8.44 9.71
CA ASN A 212 15.98 8.54 9.39
C ASN A 212 16.18 9.79 8.51
N PRO A 213 16.87 10.83 8.98
CA PRO A 213 17.35 11.91 8.14
C PRO A 213 18.30 11.41 7.04
N PRO A 214 18.58 12.24 6.03
CA PRO A 214 19.57 11.93 5.01
C PRO A 214 20.90 11.50 5.64
N HIS A 215 21.47 10.40 5.15
CA HIS A 215 22.78 9.86 5.56
C HIS A 215 22.90 9.45 7.04
N GLN A 216 21.79 9.22 7.75
CA GLN A 216 21.81 8.66 9.11
C GLN A 216 21.96 7.15 9.13
#